data_AF-A0AAD8CB38-F1
#
_entry.id   AF-A0AAD8CB38-F1
#
_cell.length_a   1.000
_cell.length_b   1.000
_cell.length_c   1.000
_cell.angle_alpha   90.00
_cell.angle_beta   90.00
_cell.angle_gamma   90.00
#
_symmetry.space_group_name_H-M   'P 1'
#
loop_
_entity.id
_entity.type
_entity.pdbx_description
1 polymer ?
#
loop_
_entity_poly.entity_id
_entity_poly.type
_entity_poly.pdbx_seq_one_letter_code
_entity_poly.pdbx_strand_id
1 'polypeptide(L)'
;MISKIFVMFVPLVLAVTDPTTICLPDQVSFYNYDIQTDVLSFVTLDYKQKLMAAVTGNTSVVNDLANGKSYATDATGSCQSSDLVPRDPYPQCLPANAVPVANIYIGFGSNTLNATGWTFPYNNGVVKIGFTNDPNAPNVPIISRFVDEKGVLYSSFTVDAVANLTQPERLKVPSPCPPKLQERNLGRWNVGRTKNSHDNKCHGKRKFYRWSQQTKILQKSAHLTRCLSTVTILKKMSFPL
;
A
#
# COMPACT_ATOMS: atom_id res chain seq x y z
N MET A 1 40.22 55.15 -17.41
CA MET A 1 38.77 54.86 -17.49
C MET A 1 38.52 53.54 -16.78
N ILE A 2 37.88 53.57 -15.61
CA ILE A 2 37.60 52.37 -14.81
C ILE A 2 36.19 51.91 -15.15
N SER A 3 36.07 50.82 -15.91
CA SER A 3 34.80 50.20 -16.26
C SER A 3 34.24 49.49 -15.03
N LYS A 4 33.13 49.99 -14.48
CA LYS A 4 32.40 49.36 -13.37
C LYS A 4 31.51 48.25 -13.94
N ILE A 5 31.93 47.00 -13.79
CA ILE A 5 31.09 45.82 -14.05
C ILE A 5 30.08 45.71 -12.92
N PHE A 6 28.81 46.01 -13.22
CA PHE A 6 27.69 45.82 -12.30
C PHE A 6 27.26 44.35 -12.39
N VAL A 7 27.70 43.53 -11.44
CA VAL A 7 27.23 42.14 -11.31
C VAL A 7 25.81 42.19 -10.75
N MET A 8 24.82 42.15 -11.62
CA MET A 8 23.41 42.06 -11.25
C MET A 8 23.15 40.63 -10.77
N PHE A 9 23.17 40.43 -9.45
CA PHE A 9 22.67 39.21 -8.82
C PHE A 9 21.15 39.17 -9.02
N VAL A 10 20.71 38.58 -10.12
CA VAL A 10 19.32 38.14 -10.24
C VAL A 10 19.18 36.95 -9.30
N PRO A 11 18.41 37.04 -8.20
CA PRO A 11 18.14 35.87 -7.40
C PRO A 11 17.43 34.87 -8.33
N LEU A 12 18.11 33.76 -8.60
CA LEU A 12 17.50 32.60 -9.23
C LEU A 12 16.49 32.08 -8.21
N VAL A 13 15.29 32.66 -8.22
CA VAL A 13 14.13 32.13 -7.51
C VAL A 13 13.85 30.81 -8.21
N LEU A 14 14.44 29.73 -7.70
CA LEU A 14 13.98 28.39 -8.01
C LEU A 14 12.50 28.42 -7.67
N ALA A 15 11.64 28.35 -8.69
CA ALA A 15 10.20 28.31 -8.51
C ALA A 15 9.90 27.06 -7.68
N VAL A 16 9.79 27.24 -6.36
CA VAL A 16 9.39 26.19 -5.44
C VAL A 16 7.96 25.89 -5.83
N THR A 17 7.75 24.74 -6.48
CA THR A 17 6.41 24.25 -6.79
C THR A 17 5.65 24.14 -5.47
N ASP A 18 4.56 24.90 -5.35
CA ASP A 18 3.68 24.78 -4.19
C ASP A 18 3.11 23.34 -4.17
N PRO A 19 3.45 22.52 -3.14
CA PRO A 19 3.02 21.13 -3.10
C PRO A 19 1.50 21.00 -3.11
N THR A 20 0.77 21.99 -2.59
CA THR A 20 -0.71 21.94 -2.51
C THR A 20 -1.39 21.97 -3.86
N THR A 21 -0.65 22.32 -4.93
CA THR A 21 -1.13 22.26 -6.31
C THR A 21 -1.03 20.86 -6.93
N ILE A 22 -0.29 19.95 -6.31
CA ILE A 22 -0.17 18.55 -6.73
C ILE A 22 -1.34 17.77 -6.14
N CYS A 23 -2.41 17.67 -6.91
CA CYS A 23 -3.66 17.03 -6.52
C CYS A 23 -3.98 15.83 -7.39
N LEU A 24 -4.56 14.81 -6.76
CA LEU A 24 -5.34 13.78 -7.44
C LEU A 24 -6.56 14.40 -8.13
N PRO A 25 -7.02 13.81 -9.24
CA PRO A 25 -8.31 14.15 -9.83
C PRO A 25 -9.47 13.98 -8.84
N ASP A 26 -10.57 14.71 -9.05
CA ASP A 26 -11.79 14.60 -8.22
C ASP A 26 -12.34 13.18 -8.13
N GLN A 27 -12.14 12.40 -9.21
CA GLN A 27 -12.51 11.00 -9.31
C GLN A 27 -11.34 10.25 -9.92
N VAL A 28 -10.92 9.17 -9.27
CA VAL A 28 -9.80 8.36 -9.75
C VAL A 28 -10.02 6.89 -9.40
N SER A 29 -9.68 6.01 -10.33
CA SER A 29 -9.64 4.56 -10.13
C SER A 29 -8.25 4.04 -10.48
N PHE A 30 -7.75 3.07 -9.73
CA PHE A 30 -6.46 2.44 -9.99
C PHE A 30 -6.36 1.09 -9.29
N TYR A 31 -5.37 0.29 -9.66
CA TYR A 31 -4.94 -0.85 -8.86
C TYR A 31 -3.82 -0.43 -7.91
N ASN A 32 -3.92 -0.83 -6.65
CA ASN A 32 -2.89 -0.70 -5.65
C ASN A 32 -2.28 -2.08 -5.39
N TYR A 33 -0.99 -2.23 -5.66
CA TYR A 33 -0.25 -3.45 -5.38
C TYR A 33 0.59 -3.26 -4.11
N ASP A 34 0.23 -3.96 -3.03
CA ASP A 34 1.00 -3.96 -1.79
C ASP A 34 2.23 -4.86 -1.93
N ILE A 35 3.40 -4.25 -1.78
CA ILE A 35 4.70 -4.90 -2.02
C ILE A 35 5.04 -5.91 -0.93
N GLN A 36 4.50 -5.74 0.28
CA GLN A 36 4.82 -6.61 1.41
C GLN A 36 3.95 -7.84 1.43
N THR A 37 2.66 -7.69 1.10
CA THR A 37 1.70 -8.78 1.17
C THR A 37 1.47 -9.46 -0.18
N ASP A 38 2.02 -8.92 -1.29
CA ASP A 38 1.77 -9.40 -2.65
C ASP A 38 0.26 -9.41 -2.98
N VAL A 39 -0.43 -8.35 -2.54
CA VAL A 39 -1.89 -8.22 -2.70
C VAL A 39 -2.19 -7.09 -3.68
N LEU A 40 -2.98 -7.41 -4.69
CA LEU A 40 -3.54 -6.42 -5.62
C LEU A 40 -4.96 -6.06 -5.17
N SER A 41 -5.21 -4.77 -4.99
CA SER A 41 -6.52 -4.22 -4.65
C SER A 41 -6.94 -3.21 -5.71
N PHE A 42 -8.21 -3.23 -6.11
CA PHE A 42 -8.78 -2.16 -6.91
C PHE A 42 -9.27 -1.04 -6.00
N VAL A 43 -8.83 0.19 -6.25
CA VAL A 43 -9.15 1.37 -5.45
C VAL A 43 -9.93 2.37 -6.30
N THR A 44 -10.96 2.96 -5.72
CA THR A 44 -11.74 4.04 -6.31
C THR A 44 -11.94 5.15 -5.30
N LEU A 45 -11.68 6.38 -5.71
CA LEU A 45 -11.84 7.58 -4.90
C LEU A 45 -12.80 8.53 -5.60
N ASP A 46 -13.79 9.04 -4.87
CA ASP A 46 -14.66 10.13 -5.28
C ASP A 46 -14.62 11.24 -4.21
N TYR A 47 -13.80 12.25 -4.46
CA TYR A 47 -13.63 13.39 -3.55
C TYR A 47 -14.86 14.30 -3.49
N LYS A 48 -15.72 14.30 -4.53
CA LYS A 48 -16.97 15.07 -4.53
C LYS A 48 -17.99 14.47 -3.57
N GLN A 49 -18.10 13.14 -3.60
CA GLN A 49 -18.98 12.39 -2.70
C GLN A 49 -18.32 12.08 -1.35
N LYS A 50 -17.01 12.35 -1.20
CA LYS A 50 -16.21 12.02 -0.02
C LYS A 50 -16.25 10.51 0.28
N LEU A 51 -16.17 9.69 -0.78
CA LEU A 51 -16.19 8.24 -0.70
C LEU A 51 -14.89 7.65 -1.24
N MET A 52 -14.46 6.56 -0.63
CA MET A 52 -13.35 5.73 -1.09
C MET A 52 -13.79 4.27 -1.02
N ALA A 53 -13.45 3.47 -2.02
CA ALA A 53 -13.62 2.03 -1.97
C ALA A 53 -12.30 1.33 -2.28
N ALA A 54 -12.04 0.22 -1.60
CA ALA A 54 -10.97 -0.72 -1.91
C ALA A 54 -11.56 -2.12 -2.00
N VAL A 55 -11.22 -2.86 -3.06
CA VAL A 55 -11.72 -4.21 -3.32
C VAL A 55 -10.54 -5.16 -3.46
N THR A 56 -10.55 -6.24 -2.69
CA THR A 56 -9.51 -7.28 -2.72
C THR A 56 -10.19 -8.64 -2.80
N GLY A 57 -10.08 -9.32 -3.96
CA GLY A 57 -10.83 -10.54 -4.23
C GLY A 57 -12.33 -10.31 -4.06
N ASN A 58 -12.96 -11.09 -3.18
CA ASN A 58 -14.40 -10.99 -2.86
C ASN A 58 -14.69 -10.12 -1.63
N THR A 59 -13.68 -9.42 -1.10
CA THR A 59 -13.85 -8.51 0.04
C THR A 59 -13.79 -7.06 -0.43
N SER A 60 -14.51 -6.18 0.25
CA SER A 60 -14.45 -4.74 -0.02
C SER A 60 -14.51 -3.93 1.25
N VAL A 61 -13.94 -2.74 1.20
CA VAL A 61 -14.08 -1.70 2.21
C VAL A 61 -14.53 -0.43 1.51
N VAL A 62 -15.59 0.20 2.01
CA VAL A 62 -16.04 1.52 1.59
C VAL A 62 -15.88 2.47 2.77
N ASN A 63 -15.12 3.54 2.59
CA ASN A 63 -14.92 4.59 3.56
C ASN A 63 -15.76 5.82 3.15
N ASP A 64 -16.73 6.16 4.00
CA ASP A 64 -17.51 7.39 3.94
C ASP A 64 -16.83 8.46 4.80
N LEU A 65 -16.05 9.30 4.13
CA LEU A 65 -15.26 10.35 4.75
C LEU A 65 -16.14 11.53 5.20
N ALA A 66 -17.35 11.66 4.66
CA ALA A 66 -18.30 12.69 5.11
C ALA A 66 -18.88 12.35 6.49
N ASN A 67 -19.23 11.08 6.70
CA ASN A 67 -19.85 10.62 7.95
C ASN A 67 -18.86 9.95 8.92
N GLY A 68 -17.59 9.78 8.51
CA GLY A 68 -16.57 9.12 9.32
C GLY A 68 -16.89 7.64 9.59
N LYS A 69 -17.39 6.91 8.57
CA LYS A 69 -17.80 5.50 8.69
C LYS A 69 -17.10 4.62 7.66
N SER A 70 -16.66 3.44 8.09
CA SER A 70 -16.05 2.41 7.24
C SER A 70 -16.97 1.20 7.20
N TYR A 71 -17.24 0.69 6.01
CA TYR A 71 -18.12 -0.43 5.74
C TYR A 71 -17.31 -1.56 5.10
N ALA A 72 -17.09 -2.64 5.84
CA ALA A 72 -16.36 -3.80 5.36
C ALA A 72 -17.35 -4.90 4.94
N THR A 73 -17.22 -5.41 3.72
CA THR A 73 -17.96 -6.56 3.21
C THR A 73 -17.01 -7.72 3.03
N ASP A 74 -17.34 -8.86 3.64
CA ASP A 74 -16.54 -10.08 3.51
C ASP A 74 -16.91 -10.91 2.27
N ALA A 75 -16.22 -12.04 2.07
CA ALA A 75 -16.45 -12.92 0.93
C ALA A 75 -17.82 -13.61 0.91
N THR A 76 -18.55 -13.60 2.03
CA THR A 76 -19.93 -14.13 2.14
C THR A 76 -20.99 -13.08 1.76
N GLY A 77 -20.57 -11.83 1.56
CA GLY A 77 -21.46 -10.69 1.37
C GLY A 77 -21.95 -10.09 2.69
N SER A 78 -21.45 -10.55 3.85
CA SER A 78 -21.81 -9.98 5.14
C SER A 78 -21.12 -8.63 5.32
N CYS A 79 -21.89 -7.60 5.70
CA CYS A 79 -21.40 -6.23 5.88
C CYS A 79 -21.33 -5.85 7.35
N GLN A 80 -20.28 -5.14 7.75
CA GLN A 80 -20.13 -4.53 9.08
C GLN A 80 -19.68 -3.08 8.95
N SER A 81 -20.28 -2.19 9.74
CA SER A 81 -19.87 -0.79 9.83
C SER A 81 -19.01 -0.51 11.06
N SER A 82 -18.07 0.41 10.96
CA SER A 82 -17.23 0.89 12.06
C SER A 82 -16.94 2.37 11.90
N ASP A 83 -16.51 3.04 12.96
CA ASP A 83 -15.99 4.40 12.84
C ASP A 83 -14.69 4.39 12.04
N LEU A 84 -14.51 5.37 11.14
CA LEU A 84 -13.23 5.57 10.47
C LEU A 84 -12.18 5.83 11.54
N VAL A 85 -11.02 5.18 11.41
CA VAL A 85 -9.87 5.60 12.21
C VAL A 85 -9.48 6.98 11.68
N PRO A 86 -9.18 7.97 12.55
CA PRO A 86 -8.75 9.31 12.11
C PRO A 86 -7.55 9.33 11.14
N ARG A 87 -6.90 8.17 10.95
CA ARG A 87 -5.77 7.99 10.06
C ARG A 87 -6.14 7.82 8.58
N ASP A 88 -7.42 7.71 8.24
CA ASP A 88 -7.86 7.21 6.93
C ASP A 88 -8.27 8.25 5.86
N PRO A 89 -8.34 9.59 6.07
CA PRO A 89 -8.61 10.47 4.94
C PRO A 89 -7.32 10.64 4.13
N TYR A 90 -7.26 10.00 2.96
CA TYR A 90 -6.25 10.26 1.94
C TYR A 90 -6.50 11.67 1.37
N PRO A 91 -5.65 12.68 1.66
CA PRO A 91 -5.90 14.02 1.18
C PRO A 91 -5.86 14.03 -0.36
N GLN A 92 -6.72 14.85 -0.98
CA GLN A 92 -6.74 14.98 -2.44
C GLN A 92 -5.42 15.56 -2.96
N CYS A 93 -4.85 16.52 -2.23
CA CYS A 93 -3.62 17.21 -2.59
C CYS A 93 -2.51 16.93 -1.57
N LEU A 94 -1.25 17.09 -1.99
CA LEU A 94 -0.15 17.09 -1.04
C LEU A 94 -0.33 18.22 -0.01
N PRO A 95 0.08 18.00 1.25
CA PRO A 95 0.00 19.04 2.26
C PRO A 95 1.07 20.13 2.02
N ALA A 96 0.82 21.33 2.53
CA ALA A 96 1.71 22.48 2.37
C ALA A 96 3.13 22.26 2.92
N ASN A 97 3.30 21.33 3.86
CA ASN A 97 4.59 20.96 4.43
C ASN A 97 5.30 19.81 3.69
N ALA A 98 4.79 19.37 2.53
CA ALA A 98 5.47 18.38 1.71
C ALA A 98 6.74 18.95 1.07
N VAL A 99 7.82 18.18 1.17
CA VAL A 99 9.14 18.55 0.67
C VAL A 99 9.51 17.64 -0.49
N PRO A 100 9.93 18.19 -1.65
CA PRO A 100 10.40 17.38 -2.76
C PRO A 100 11.76 16.75 -2.38
N VAL A 101 11.92 15.47 -2.68
CA VAL A 101 13.10 14.68 -2.27
C VAL A 101 13.95 14.27 -3.47
N ALA A 102 13.32 13.86 -4.57
CA ALA A 102 14.02 13.37 -5.75
C ALA A 102 13.14 13.42 -6.99
N ASN A 103 13.76 13.53 -8.17
CA ASN A 103 13.11 13.20 -9.42
C ASN A 103 13.14 11.68 -9.63
N ILE A 104 12.05 11.13 -10.11
CA ILE A 104 11.86 9.70 -10.37
C ILE A 104 11.68 9.54 -11.88
N TYR A 105 12.46 8.65 -12.47
CA TYR A 105 12.40 8.31 -13.89
C TYR A 105 12.17 6.81 -14.00
N ILE A 106 11.03 6.41 -14.57
CA ILE A 106 10.68 4.99 -14.75
C ILE A 106 10.59 4.70 -16.25
N GLY A 107 11.36 3.71 -16.71
CA GLY A 107 11.46 3.37 -18.13
C GLY A 107 12.73 3.93 -18.79
N PHE A 108 12.74 3.96 -20.12
CA PHE A 108 13.89 4.40 -20.91
C PHE A 108 13.44 5.08 -22.22
N GLY A 109 14.22 6.06 -22.68
CA GLY A 109 13.96 6.77 -23.93
C GLY A 109 12.70 7.64 -23.89
N SER A 110 11.97 7.70 -25.01
CA SER A 110 10.74 8.49 -25.15
C SER A 110 9.58 7.99 -24.28
N ASN A 111 9.67 6.75 -23.76
CA ASN A 111 8.65 6.13 -22.92
C ASN A 111 9.00 6.23 -21.43
N THR A 112 9.81 7.21 -21.05
CA THR A 112 10.17 7.44 -19.64
C THR A 112 9.03 8.18 -18.95
N LEU A 113 8.46 7.55 -17.93
CA LEU A 113 7.54 8.20 -17.01
C LEU A 113 8.35 9.07 -16.04
N ASN A 114 8.04 10.37 -16.05
CA ASN A 114 8.63 11.33 -15.12
C ASN A 114 7.72 11.49 -13.90
N ALA A 115 8.34 11.56 -12.73
CA ALA A 115 7.67 11.78 -11.48
C ALA A 115 8.56 12.58 -10.51
N THR A 116 7.94 13.16 -9.48
CA THR A 116 8.64 13.81 -8.36
C THR A 116 8.26 13.10 -7.08
N GLY A 117 9.28 12.71 -6.31
CA GLY A 117 9.13 12.14 -4.98
C GLY A 117 9.00 13.23 -3.93
N TRP A 118 8.05 13.05 -3.02
CA TRP A 118 7.74 13.97 -1.93
C TRP A 118 7.81 13.25 -0.59
N THR A 119 8.09 13.99 0.49
CA THR A 119 7.99 13.48 1.85
C THR A 119 7.32 14.48 2.78
N PHE A 120 6.53 13.98 3.72
CA PHE A 120 5.85 14.77 4.74
C PHE A 120 5.48 13.92 5.96
N PRO A 121 5.35 14.53 7.15
CA PRO A 121 4.79 13.85 8.31
C PRO A 121 3.29 13.61 8.13
N TYR A 122 2.81 12.45 8.57
CA TYR A 122 1.40 12.07 8.50
C TYR A 122 1.09 11.06 9.61
N ASN A 123 0.07 11.30 10.44
CA ASN A 123 -0.39 10.39 11.51
C ASN A 123 0.75 9.81 12.38
N ASN A 124 1.57 10.70 12.96
CA ASN A 124 2.77 10.36 13.75
C ASN A 124 3.86 9.56 13.00
N GLY A 125 3.68 9.34 11.71
CA GLY A 125 4.64 8.70 10.83
C GLY A 125 5.15 9.64 9.74
N VAL A 126 5.80 9.05 8.74
CA VAL A 126 6.33 9.74 7.57
C VAL A 126 5.83 9.06 6.30
N VAL A 127 5.26 9.85 5.40
CA VAL A 127 4.92 9.43 4.05
C VAL A 127 6.05 9.81 3.10
N LYS A 128 6.34 8.92 2.17
CA LYS A 128 7.16 9.15 0.97
C LYS A 128 6.33 8.70 -0.23
N ILE A 129 6.10 9.60 -1.18
CA ILE A 129 5.20 9.33 -2.30
C ILE A 129 5.74 9.94 -3.58
N GLY A 130 5.73 9.15 -4.66
CA GLY A 130 6.06 9.64 -6.00
C GLY A 130 4.77 9.98 -6.74
N PHE A 131 4.68 11.21 -7.26
CA PHE A 131 3.60 11.63 -8.16
C PHE A 131 4.14 11.84 -9.56
N THR A 132 3.37 11.43 -10.58
CA THR A 132 3.65 11.82 -11.97
C THR A 132 3.70 13.35 -12.09
N ASN A 133 4.52 13.85 -13.02
CA ASN A 133 4.65 15.29 -13.29
C ASN A 133 4.57 15.60 -14.79
N ASP A 134 3.74 14.85 -15.52
CA ASP A 134 3.48 15.09 -16.93
C ASP A 134 2.48 16.25 -17.09
N PRO A 135 2.83 17.32 -17.83
CA PRO A 135 1.95 18.47 -18.01
C PRO A 135 0.65 18.15 -18.77
N ASN A 136 0.59 17.02 -19.48
CA ASN A 136 -0.57 16.60 -20.28
C ASN A 136 -1.40 15.50 -19.61
N ALA A 137 -1.04 15.07 -18.40
CA ALA A 137 -1.71 14.00 -17.68
C ALA A 137 -2.04 14.42 -16.24
N PRO A 138 -3.06 13.81 -15.61
CA PRO A 138 -3.32 14.03 -14.20
C PRO A 138 -2.14 13.58 -13.33
N ASN A 139 -1.91 14.29 -12.22
CA ASN A 139 -0.98 13.83 -11.20
C ASN A 139 -1.59 12.60 -10.51
N VAL A 140 -0.90 11.48 -10.60
CA VAL A 140 -1.28 10.23 -9.93
C VAL A 140 -0.09 9.70 -9.15
N PRO A 141 -0.31 9.07 -7.99
CA PRO A 141 0.74 8.39 -7.28
C PRO A 141 1.24 7.22 -8.13
N ILE A 142 2.54 6.94 -8.07
CA ILE A 142 3.16 5.79 -8.74
C ILE A 142 3.72 4.79 -7.74
N ILE A 143 4.25 5.30 -6.63
CA ILE A 143 4.79 4.54 -5.52
C ILE A 143 4.48 5.31 -4.24
N SER A 144 4.06 4.59 -3.20
CA SER A 144 3.86 5.16 -1.88
C SER A 144 4.55 4.30 -0.83
N ARG A 145 5.05 4.97 0.21
CA ARG A 145 5.63 4.34 1.39
C ARG A 145 5.22 5.14 2.61
N PHE A 146 4.64 4.48 3.59
CA PHE A 146 4.37 5.02 4.91
C PHE A 146 5.18 4.26 5.96
N VAL A 147 5.76 4.99 6.91
CA VAL A 147 6.40 4.42 8.09
C VAL A 147 5.72 5.02 9.30
N ASP A 148 5.08 4.20 10.12
CA ASP A 148 4.40 4.68 11.33
C ASP A 148 5.39 4.99 12.46
N GLU A 149 4.88 5.55 13.58
CA GLU A 149 5.69 5.89 14.76
C GLU A 149 6.42 4.69 15.39
N LYS A 150 5.96 3.46 15.11
CA LYS A 150 6.54 2.20 15.60
C LYS A 150 7.51 1.58 14.60
N GLY A 151 7.72 2.22 13.45
CA GLY A 151 8.57 1.72 12.37
C GLY A 151 7.91 0.67 11.48
N VAL A 152 6.58 0.45 11.60
CA VAL A 152 5.84 -0.42 10.70
C VAL A 152 5.80 0.23 9.33
N LEU A 153 6.29 -0.52 8.35
CA LEU A 153 6.36 -0.12 6.95
C LEU A 153 5.03 -0.47 6.26
N TYR A 154 4.57 0.38 5.37
CA TYR A 154 3.56 0.07 4.35
C TYR A 154 4.07 0.60 3.02
N SER A 155 4.08 -0.21 1.97
CA SER A 155 4.60 0.21 0.66
C SER A 155 3.74 -0.35 -0.46
N SER A 156 3.39 0.49 -1.42
CA SER A 156 2.58 0.07 -2.57
C SER A 156 2.99 0.73 -3.88
N PHE A 157 2.63 0.07 -4.98
CA PHE A 157 2.63 0.65 -6.32
C PHE A 157 1.20 0.93 -6.77
N THR A 158 1.05 2.02 -7.52
CA THR A 158 -0.20 2.34 -8.20
C THR A 158 -0.06 1.98 -9.67
N VAL A 159 -1.05 1.28 -10.21
CA VAL A 159 -1.06 0.75 -11.59
C VAL A 159 -2.40 1.11 -12.25
N ASP A 160 -2.37 1.37 -13.56
CA ASP A 160 -3.54 1.69 -14.40
C ASP A 160 -4.45 2.78 -13.82
N ALA A 161 -3.84 3.87 -13.33
CA ALA A 161 -4.59 4.99 -12.80
C ALA A 161 -5.32 5.75 -13.90
N VAL A 162 -6.62 6.00 -13.68
CA VAL A 162 -7.48 6.74 -14.60
C VAL A 162 -8.27 7.80 -13.83
N ALA A 163 -8.36 9.01 -14.39
CA ALA A 163 -9.07 10.16 -13.80
C ALA A 163 -10.59 10.09 -13.98
N ASN A 164 -11.18 8.94 -13.66
CA ASN A 164 -12.62 8.70 -13.65
C ASN A 164 -12.95 7.47 -12.78
N LEU A 165 -14.23 7.25 -12.48
CA LEU A 165 -14.74 6.06 -11.83
C LEU A 165 -15.00 4.97 -12.89
N THR A 166 -14.17 3.92 -12.92
CA THR A 166 -14.40 2.78 -13.85
C THR A 166 -15.39 1.76 -13.30
N GLN A 167 -15.58 1.72 -11.98
CA GLN A 167 -16.51 0.83 -11.28
C GLN A 167 -17.25 1.59 -10.17
N PRO A 168 -18.09 2.59 -10.51
CA PRO A 168 -18.76 3.45 -9.53
C PRO A 168 -19.68 2.67 -8.57
N GLU A 169 -20.16 1.49 -8.96
CA GLU A 169 -20.95 0.61 -8.10
C GLU A 169 -20.18 0.11 -6.86
N ARG A 170 -18.85 0.11 -6.87
CA ARG A 170 -18.02 -0.28 -5.72
C ARG A 170 -18.08 0.72 -4.57
N LEU A 171 -18.49 1.96 -4.83
CA LEU A 171 -18.71 2.98 -3.80
C LEU A 171 -20.05 2.81 -3.08
N LYS A 172 -20.93 1.92 -3.55
CA LYS A 172 -22.22 1.67 -2.90
C LYS A 172 -22.02 0.86 -1.62
N VAL A 173 -22.48 1.41 -0.51
CA VAL A 173 -22.54 0.72 0.78
C VAL A 173 -23.72 -0.27 0.76
N PRO A 174 -23.50 -1.57 1.03
CA PRO A 174 -24.59 -2.53 1.16
C PRO A 174 -25.54 -2.16 2.30
N SER A 175 -26.84 -2.38 2.12
CA SER A 175 -27.84 -2.20 3.17
C SER A 175 -28.57 -3.53 3.40
N PRO A 176 -28.68 -4.02 4.66
CA PRO A 176 -28.19 -3.42 5.90
C PRO A 176 -26.69 -3.68 6.15
N CYS A 177 -26.01 -2.74 6.82
CA CYS A 177 -24.63 -2.90 7.29
C CYS A 177 -24.53 -2.58 8.80
N PRO A 178 -24.87 -3.55 9.68
CA PRO A 178 -24.93 -3.31 11.12
C PRO A 178 -23.56 -2.90 11.69
N PRO A 179 -23.52 -2.15 12.80
CA PRO A 179 -22.27 -1.87 13.49
C PRO A 179 -21.53 -3.16 13.83
N LYS A 180 -20.22 -3.18 13.57
CA LYS A 180 -19.33 -4.23 14.05
C LYS A 180 -19.54 -4.36 15.54
N LEU A 181 -19.94 -5.54 15.98
CA LEU A 181 -20.03 -5.84 17.40
C LEU A 181 -18.64 -5.58 17.95
N GLN A 182 -18.48 -4.51 18.72
CA GLN A 182 -17.30 -4.36 19.52
C GLN A 182 -17.26 -5.63 20.36
N GLU A 183 -16.19 -6.40 20.24
CA GLU A 183 -15.78 -7.33 21.28
C GLU A 183 -15.52 -6.47 22.51
N ARG A 184 -16.60 -6.00 23.15
CA ARG A 184 -16.60 -5.51 24.50
C ARG A 184 -15.94 -6.64 25.23
N ASN A 185 -14.71 -6.41 25.69
CA ASN A 185 -13.96 -7.29 26.56
C ASN A 185 -14.97 -7.97 27.48
N LEU A 186 -15.43 -9.17 27.10
CA LEU A 186 -16.37 -9.95 27.88
C LEU A 186 -15.48 -10.37 29.02
N GLY A 187 -15.48 -9.52 30.03
CA GLY A 187 -14.35 -9.32 30.91
C GLY A 187 -13.93 -10.67 31.38
N ARG A 188 -12.66 -11.02 31.09
CA ARG A 188 -11.87 -12.10 31.69
C ARG A 188 -12.76 -12.85 32.68
N TRP A 189 -13.62 -13.75 32.17
CA TRP A 189 -14.31 -14.65 33.07
C TRP A 189 -13.14 -15.41 33.65
N ASN A 190 -12.85 -15.13 34.92
CA ASN A 190 -11.95 -15.92 35.72
C ASN A 190 -12.61 -17.30 35.74
N VAL A 191 -12.39 -18.07 34.67
CA VAL A 191 -12.58 -19.50 34.68
C VAL A 191 -11.69 -19.92 35.81
N GLY A 192 -12.32 -20.22 36.94
CA GLY A 192 -11.65 -20.61 38.17
C GLY A 192 -10.61 -21.61 37.77
N ARG A 193 -9.34 -21.22 37.94
CA ARG A 193 -8.19 -22.07 37.70
C ARG A 193 -8.31 -23.18 38.74
N THR A 194 -9.03 -24.24 38.40
CA THR A 194 -8.97 -25.49 39.13
C THR A 194 -7.52 -25.92 39.06
N LYS A 195 -6.83 -25.80 40.20
CA LYS A 195 -5.49 -26.31 40.41
C LYS A 195 -5.57 -27.83 40.33
N ASN A 196 -5.58 -28.39 39.12
CA ASN A 196 -5.15 -29.77 38.94
C ASN A 196 -3.63 -29.76 38.88
N SER A 197 -3.07 -29.83 40.08
CA SER A 197 -1.71 -30.28 40.37
C SER A 197 -1.54 -31.69 39.82
N HIS A 198 -1.04 -31.82 38.60
CA HIS A 198 -0.39 -33.03 38.13
C HIS A 198 1.01 -32.68 37.64
N ASP A 199 1.94 -32.78 38.60
CA ASP A 199 3.37 -32.88 38.38
C ASP A 199 3.66 -34.08 37.49
N ASN A 200 3.86 -33.84 36.19
CA ASN A 200 4.60 -34.78 35.34
C ASN A 200 5.96 -34.19 35.04
N LYS A 201 6.92 -34.53 35.92
CA LYS A 201 8.36 -34.45 35.67
C LYS A 201 8.71 -35.28 34.43
N CYS A 202 8.90 -34.61 33.30
CA CYS A 202 9.69 -35.15 32.20
C CYS A 202 11.04 -34.45 32.16
N HIS A 203 12.02 -35.05 32.82
CA HIS A 203 13.44 -34.73 32.63
C HIS A 203 13.89 -35.18 31.23
N GLY A 204 13.75 -34.31 30.25
CA GLY A 204 14.35 -34.44 28.92
C GLY A 204 15.56 -33.52 28.78
N LYS A 205 16.77 -34.08 28.87
CA LYS A 205 18.05 -33.39 28.65
C LYS A 205 18.06 -32.70 27.28
N ARG A 206 18.12 -31.36 27.24
CA ARG A 206 18.40 -30.62 26.00
C ARG A 206 19.91 -30.57 25.78
N LYS A 207 20.40 -31.29 24.76
CA LYS A 207 21.72 -31.01 24.17
C LYS A 207 21.61 -29.71 23.37
N PHE A 208 22.41 -28.72 23.75
CA PHE A 208 22.70 -27.55 22.94
C PHE A 208 23.47 -28.00 21.69
N TYR A 209 22.89 -27.82 20.50
CA TYR A 209 23.66 -27.78 19.26
C TYR A 209 23.76 -26.34 18.81
N ARG A 210 24.97 -25.80 19.00
CA ARG A 210 25.44 -24.51 18.49
C ARG A 210 25.74 -24.70 17.01
N TRP A 211 24.90 -24.19 16.12
CA TRP A 211 25.22 -24.13 14.69
C TRP A 211 25.79 -22.76 14.37
N SER A 212 27.11 -22.74 14.17
CA SER A 212 27.81 -21.65 13.50
C SER A 212 27.58 -21.75 12.00
N GLN A 213 27.46 -20.57 11.38
CA GLN A 213 27.63 -20.29 9.97
C GLN A 213 28.69 -21.20 9.30
N GLN A 214 28.32 -21.91 8.23
CA GLN A 214 29.09 -21.95 6.98
C GLN A 214 28.39 -22.75 5.87
N THR A 215 28.58 -22.22 4.68
CA THR A 215 28.15 -22.63 3.33
C THR A 215 28.65 -24.02 2.91
N LYS A 216 27.82 -24.77 2.13
CA LYS A 216 28.16 -25.44 0.84
C LYS A 216 27.15 -26.52 0.43
N ILE A 217 26.41 -26.21 -0.64
CA ILE A 217 26.28 -26.93 -1.93
C ILE A 217 26.68 -28.45 -2.00
N LEU A 218 25.70 -29.24 -2.48
CA LEU A 218 25.70 -30.50 -3.27
C LEU A 218 25.91 -31.91 -2.65
N GLN A 219 24.83 -32.70 -2.82
CA GLN A 219 24.69 -34.08 -3.33
C GLN A 219 25.18 -35.31 -2.53
N LYS A 220 24.21 -36.15 -2.12
CA LYS A 220 24.01 -37.58 -2.48
C LYS A 220 22.73 -38.07 -1.77
N SER A 221 21.61 -38.27 -2.46
CA SER A 221 21.18 -39.43 -3.29
C SER A 221 20.66 -40.65 -2.52
N ALA A 222 19.43 -41.02 -2.91
CA ALA A 222 18.86 -42.36 -3.07
C ALA A 222 18.01 -42.94 -1.93
N HIS A 223 16.69 -42.98 -2.16
CA HIS A 223 15.88 -44.20 -2.38
C HIS A 223 14.41 -43.77 -2.70
N LEU A 224 13.96 -43.92 -3.96
CA LEU A 224 12.95 -44.92 -4.44
C LEU A 224 11.52 -44.59 -3.96
N THR A 225 10.47 -44.36 -4.78
CA THR A 225 10.05 -45.04 -6.02
C THR A 225 8.90 -44.28 -6.74
N ARG A 226 9.02 -44.17 -8.08
CA ARG A 226 8.03 -44.15 -9.21
C ARG A 226 6.54 -43.86 -8.88
N CYS A 227 5.85 -42.98 -9.63
CA CYS A 227 5.32 -43.31 -10.97
C CYS A 227 5.27 -42.13 -11.97
N LEU A 228 5.47 -42.51 -13.24
CA LEU A 228 5.47 -41.75 -14.50
C LEU A 228 4.13 -41.02 -14.76
N SER A 229 4.08 -39.89 -15.48
CA SER A 229 4.01 -39.90 -16.95
C SER A 229 4.28 -38.52 -17.59
N THR A 230 5.19 -38.55 -18.56
CA THR A 230 5.22 -37.84 -19.86
C THR A 230 5.24 -36.30 -19.91
N VAL A 231 6.44 -35.81 -20.20
CA VAL A 231 6.79 -34.50 -20.73
C VAL A 231 6.51 -34.46 -22.24
N THR A 232 5.84 -33.41 -22.71
CA THR A 232 5.89 -32.95 -24.11
C THR A 232 6.53 -31.56 -24.11
N ILE A 233 7.64 -31.41 -24.82
CA ILE A 233 8.39 -30.18 -25.05
C ILE A 233 8.14 -29.68 -26.49
N LEU A 234 8.24 -28.36 -26.66
CA LEU A 234 8.37 -27.53 -27.88
C LEU A 234 7.06 -27.02 -28.54
N LYS A 235 6.86 -25.69 -28.46
CA LYS A 235 7.23 -24.82 -29.60
C LYS A 235 7.29 -23.33 -29.23
N LYS A 236 8.31 -22.68 -29.83
CA LYS A 236 8.50 -21.23 -29.98
C LYS A 236 7.22 -20.53 -30.48
N MET A 237 6.92 -19.37 -29.92
CA MET A 237 6.14 -18.33 -30.60
C MET A 237 6.96 -17.05 -30.66
N SER A 238 7.39 -16.73 -31.88
CA SER A 238 7.85 -15.42 -32.32
C SER A 238 6.63 -14.58 -32.71
N PHE A 239 6.57 -13.34 -32.24
CA PHE A 239 5.62 -12.33 -32.71
C PHE A 239 6.33 -11.40 -33.70
N PRO A 240 5.72 -11.08 -34.85
CA PRO A 240 6.18 -9.98 -35.70
C PRO A 240 5.66 -8.63 -35.17
N LEU A 241 6.41 -7.59 -35.59
CA LEU A 241 6.25 -6.16 -35.36
C LEU A 241 4.83 -5.63 -35.64
#